data_AF-A0A3M5SUX3-F1
#
_entry.id   AF-A0A3M5SUX3-F1
#
_cell.length_a   1.000
_cell.length_b   1.000
_cell.length_c   1.000
_cell.angle_alpha   90.00
_cell.angle_beta   90.00
_cell.angle_gamma   90.00
#
_symmetry.space_group_name_H-M   'P 1'
#
loop_
_entity.id
_entity.type
_entity.pdbx_description
1 polymer ?
#
loop_
_entity_poly.entity_id
_entity_poly.type
_entity_poly.pdbx_seq_one_letter_code
_entity_poly.pdbx_strand_id
1 'polypeptide(L)'
;AMRTVMLEAAGILYMGYLRGRDAGRELWLSMDDMTRHILMFGTTGAGKTEALLGYVLGQLGFGKGLIYSDGKAQNDVAAAIVSLARRFGREDDVRMMNFITGGRSRAQELLEDNKSRGQTNTVNAFGIAQETYIINLMDSMLPPAGNDAGWQEKARAMIQALVFSLVYKCRREGTVMSQRTIQAHLPLRAIAKLYIQSVEQQWHEDAQLPLKNYLGTLSGFDLAKVDSPEEWATTALDQHGFLIQQFTRMLALFNDTYGHVFARDAGDIDLKDVVHNDRILVVLIPALEISSTEAATLGRLYVSQLAMILSQDLGEKLEGKPEDILVIRKYKDRFPFLWICDEVGAYYTEKLGELATQVRSLGFCLLLASQEAQRLKSAAGDKVWTL
;
A
#
# COMPACT_ATOMS: atom_id res chain seq x y z
N ALA A 1 12.54 8.61 55.35
CA ALA A 1 11.43 8.20 54.47
C ALA A 1 11.66 8.84 53.10
N MET A 2 12.00 8.03 52.09
CA MET A 2 12.13 8.52 50.72
C MET A 2 10.71 8.83 50.22
N ARG A 3 10.42 10.10 49.90
CA ARG A 3 9.17 10.47 49.22
C ARG A 3 9.21 9.83 47.84
N THR A 4 8.47 8.75 47.63
CA THR A 4 8.16 8.24 46.30
C THR A 4 7.35 9.33 45.61
N VAL A 5 7.97 10.09 44.72
CA VAL A 5 7.26 11.02 43.85
C VAL A 5 6.44 10.15 42.89
N MET A 6 5.12 10.09 43.09
CA MET A 6 4.24 9.45 42.12
C MET A 6 4.28 10.30 40.85
N LEU A 7 4.76 9.70 39.75
CA LEU A 7 4.71 10.32 38.44
C LEU A 7 3.24 10.45 38.00
N GLU A 8 2.96 11.43 37.13
CA GLU A 8 1.63 11.56 36.53
C GLU A 8 1.24 10.28 35.78
N ALA A 9 -0.06 9.95 35.82
CA ALA A 9 -0.58 8.79 35.12
C ALA A 9 -0.43 8.99 33.60
N ALA A 10 0.37 8.11 32.96
CA ALA A 10 0.69 8.19 31.54
C ALA A 10 -0.21 7.32 30.64
N GLY A 11 -1.21 6.64 31.22
CA GLY A 11 -2.07 5.69 30.52
C GLY A 11 -2.97 6.37 29.49
N ILE A 12 -2.94 5.88 28.25
CA ILE A 12 -3.77 6.36 27.14
C ILE A 12 -4.60 5.24 26.50
N LEU A 13 -4.12 4.00 26.41
CA LEU A 13 -4.92 2.89 25.89
C LEU A 13 -5.40 1.99 27.01
N TYR A 14 -6.71 1.90 27.17
CA TYR A 14 -7.33 0.98 28.11
C TYR A 14 -7.26 -0.47 27.60
N MET A 15 -6.65 -1.37 28.37
CA MET A 15 -6.49 -2.78 28.02
C MET A 15 -7.52 -3.70 28.69
N GLY A 16 -8.25 -3.20 29.67
CA GLY A 16 -9.19 -3.99 30.47
C GLY A 16 -8.84 -4.00 31.95
N TYR A 17 -9.41 -4.97 32.67
CA TYR A 17 -9.17 -5.16 34.09
C TYR A 17 -8.17 -6.30 34.34
N LEU A 18 -7.30 -6.11 35.33
CA LEU A 18 -6.44 -7.16 35.86
C LEU A 18 -7.31 -8.34 36.33
N ARG A 19 -6.93 -9.54 35.91
CA ARG A 19 -7.50 -10.80 36.41
C ARG A 19 -6.54 -11.41 37.43
N GLY A 20 -7.04 -11.84 38.59
CA GLY A 20 -6.23 -12.49 39.63
C GLY A 20 -6.15 -11.70 40.93
N ARG A 21 -4.96 -11.64 41.56
CA ARG A 21 -4.75 -10.77 42.73
C ARG A 21 -4.87 -9.31 42.28
N ASP A 22 -5.61 -8.50 43.03
CA ASP A 22 -6.03 -7.13 42.67
C ASP A 22 -6.99 -7.08 41.46
N ALA A 23 -7.89 -8.07 41.37
CA ALA A 23 -8.95 -8.10 40.37
C ALA A 23 -9.79 -6.80 40.38
N GLY A 24 -10.09 -6.29 39.19
CA GLY A 24 -10.85 -5.04 39.01
C GLY A 24 -10.00 -3.79 38.90
N ARG A 25 -8.67 -3.87 39.08
CA ARG A 25 -7.77 -2.77 38.73
C ARG A 25 -7.68 -2.61 37.21
N GLU A 26 -7.84 -1.39 36.72
CA GLU A 26 -7.67 -1.08 35.30
C GLU A 26 -6.21 -1.19 34.86
N LEU A 27 -6.03 -1.69 33.63
CA LEU A 27 -4.75 -1.78 32.95
C LEU A 27 -4.75 -0.78 31.79
N TRP A 28 -3.74 0.07 31.75
CA TRP A 28 -3.56 1.11 30.75
C TRP A 28 -2.15 1.03 30.16
N LEU A 29 -2.02 1.22 28.86
CA LEU A 29 -0.73 1.39 28.17
C LEU A 29 -0.44 2.88 27.95
N SER A 30 0.82 3.25 28.10
CA SER A 30 1.29 4.60 27.77
C SER A 30 1.58 4.77 26.27
N MET A 31 1.83 6.00 25.83
CA MET A 31 2.32 6.29 24.47
C MET A 31 3.62 5.54 24.14
N ASP A 32 4.51 5.41 25.12
CA ASP A 32 5.78 4.70 24.94
C ASP A 32 5.56 3.19 24.76
N ASP A 33 4.56 2.63 25.45
CA ASP A 33 4.18 1.22 25.30
C ASP A 33 3.50 0.96 23.96
N MET A 34 2.56 1.82 23.55
CA MET A 34 1.85 1.67 22.26
C MET A 34 2.77 1.80 21.05
N THR A 35 3.73 2.72 21.09
CA THR A 35 4.66 2.92 19.96
C THR A 35 5.75 1.84 19.86
N ARG A 36 5.83 0.92 20.84
CA ARG A 36 6.57 -0.36 20.72
C ARG A 36 5.78 -1.45 20.02
N HIS A 37 4.57 -1.14 19.56
CA HIS A 37 3.67 -2.04 18.86
C HIS A 37 3.11 -3.13 19.77
N ILE A 38 1.98 -3.71 19.34
CA ILE A 38 1.22 -4.67 20.14
C ILE A 38 1.05 -5.93 19.31
N LEU A 39 1.47 -7.07 19.86
CA LEU A 39 1.22 -8.38 19.30
C LEU A 39 0.10 -9.06 20.09
N MET A 40 -1.00 -9.39 19.43
CA MET A 40 -2.18 -10.01 20.04
C MET A 40 -2.44 -11.38 19.43
N PHE A 41 -2.52 -12.40 20.29
CA PHE A 41 -2.95 -13.74 19.92
C PHE A 41 -4.28 -14.07 20.56
N GLY A 42 -5.19 -14.62 19.75
CA GLY A 42 -6.48 -15.08 20.23
C GLY A 42 -7.14 -15.98 19.20
N THR A 43 -7.51 -17.20 19.62
CA THR A 43 -8.21 -18.16 18.78
C THR A 43 -9.59 -17.64 18.36
N THR A 44 -10.20 -18.25 17.33
CA THR A 44 -11.57 -17.93 16.94
C THR A 44 -12.53 -18.09 18.13
N GLY A 45 -13.34 -17.06 18.41
CA GLY A 45 -14.25 -17.02 19.55
C GLY A 45 -13.63 -16.50 20.85
N ALA A 46 -12.33 -16.15 20.89
CA ALA A 46 -11.67 -15.61 22.08
C ALA A 46 -12.02 -14.13 22.37
N GLY A 47 -12.85 -13.49 21.54
CA GLY A 47 -13.20 -12.07 21.67
C GLY A 47 -12.17 -11.10 21.08
N LYS A 48 -11.29 -11.56 20.17
CA LYS A 48 -10.24 -10.75 19.55
C LYS A 48 -10.83 -9.54 18.82
N THR A 49 -11.81 -9.77 17.95
CA THR A 49 -12.44 -8.72 17.13
C THR A 49 -13.11 -7.66 18.00
N GLU A 50 -13.82 -8.07 19.05
CA GLU A 50 -14.45 -7.17 20.02
C GLU A 50 -13.41 -6.34 20.79
N ALA A 51 -12.27 -6.95 21.17
CA ALA A 51 -11.17 -6.21 21.80
C ALA A 51 -10.57 -5.16 20.84
N LEU A 52 -10.36 -5.51 19.56
CA LEU A 52 -9.87 -4.57 18.54
C LEU A 52 -10.86 -3.42 18.31
N LEU A 53 -12.16 -3.69 18.24
CA LEU A 53 -13.20 -2.66 18.16
C LEU A 53 -13.23 -1.77 19.42
N GLY A 54 -12.90 -2.32 20.59
CA GLY A 54 -12.69 -1.53 21.81
C GLY A 54 -11.53 -0.54 21.68
N TYR A 55 -10.44 -0.93 21.01
CA TYR A 55 -9.33 -0.02 20.74
C TYR A 55 -9.68 1.02 19.68
N VAL A 56 -10.45 0.66 18.65
CA VAL A 56 -11.03 1.60 17.68
C VAL A 56 -11.86 2.66 18.42
N LEU A 57 -12.73 2.24 19.34
CA LEU A 57 -13.52 3.17 20.17
C LEU A 57 -12.61 4.15 20.95
N GLY A 58 -11.51 3.66 21.52
CA GLY A 58 -10.52 4.49 22.20
C GLY A 58 -9.89 5.55 21.29
N GLN A 59 -9.49 5.16 20.07
CA GLN A 59 -8.91 6.09 19.09
C GLN A 59 -9.90 7.17 18.67
N LEU A 60 -11.14 6.79 18.39
CA LEU A 60 -12.20 7.76 18.06
C LEU A 60 -12.46 8.71 19.23
N GLY A 61 -12.37 8.23 20.48
CA GLY A 61 -12.44 9.06 21.69
C GLY A 61 -11.34 10.12 21.78
N PHE A 62 -10.17 9.88 21.18
CA PHE A 62 -9.08 10.86 21.08
C PHE A 62 -9.21 11.79 19.86
N GLY A 63 -10.24 11.61 19.03
CA GLY A 63 -10.33 12.29 17.74
C GLY A 63 -9.28 11.81 16.73
N LYS A 64 -8.69 10.63 16.95
CA LYS A 64 -7.63 10.07 16.12
C LYS A 64 -8.15 9.21 14.99
N GLY A 65 -7.39 9.18 13.91
CA GLY A 65 -7.57 8.28 12.79
C GLY A 65 -7.05 6.89 13.09
N LEU A 66 -7.34 5.96 12.18
CA LEU A 66 -6.78 4.61 12.24
C LEU A 66 -6.83 3.93 10.88
N ILE A 67 -5.99 2.92 10.72
CA ILE A 67 -6.10 1.93 9.65
C ILE A 67 -6.52 0.61 10.27
N TYR A 68 -7.61 0.01 9.79
CA TYR A 68 -8.05 -1.32 10.18
C TYR A 68 -7.97 -2.25 8.98
N SER A 69 -6.99 -3.14 8.98
CA SER A 69 -6.81 -4.18 7.97
C SER A 69 -7.39 -5.50 8.46
N ASP A 70 -8.45 -5.98 7.82
CA ASP A 70 -9.12 -7.24 8.15
C ASP A 70 -8.83 -8.30 7.09
N GLY A 71 -8.06 -9.34 7.46
CA GLY A 71 -7.79 -10.50 6.62
C GLY A 71 -8.90 -11.55 6.59
N LYS A 72 -9.92 -11.45 7.47
CA LYS A 72 -11.14 -12.26 7.35
C LYS A 72 -12.13 -11.65 6.37
N ALA A 73 -12.04 -10.34 6.17
CA ALA A 73 -12.95 -9.54 5.36
C ALA A 73 -14.41 -9.70 5.76
N GLN A 74 -14.71 -9.59 7.06
CA GLN A 74 -16.08 -9.70 7.55
C GLN A 74 -16.79 -8.33 7.48
N ASN A 75 -17.97 -8.31 6.87
CA ASN A 75 -18.73 -7.07 6.67
C ASN A 75 -19.24 -6.45 7.98
N ASP A 76 -19.40 -7.24 9.03
CA ASP A 76 -19.84 -6.79 10.36
C ASP A 76 -18.80 -5.89 11.04
N VAL A 77 -17.50 -6.17 10.86
CA VAL A 77 -16.40 -5.31 11.36
C VAL A 77 -16.44 -3.95 10.68
N ALA A 78 -16.56 -3.92 9.36
CA ALA A 78 -16.68 -2.67 8.61
C ALA A 78 -17.92 -1.86 9.04
N ALA A 79 -19.07 -2.52 9.20
CA ALA A 79 -20.29 -1.89 9.68
C ALA A 79 -20.15 -1.34 11.11
N ALA A 80 -19.48 -2.08 12.00
CA ALA A 80 -19.20 -1.64 13.37
C ALA A 80 -18.31 -0.40 13.39
N ILE A 81 -17.24 -0.36 12.58
CA ILE A 81 -16.34 0.81 12.50
C ILE A 81 -17.10 2.04 11.98
N VAL A 82 -17.92 1.90 10.94
CA VAL A 82 -18.75 3.01 10.43
C VAL A 82 -19.74 3.50 11.48
N SER A 83 -20.38 2.58 12.21
CA SER A 83 -21.32 2.90 13.29
C SER A 83 -20.62 3.66 14.43
N LEU A 84 -19.42 3.22 14.81
CA LEU A 84 -18.58 3.89 15.78
C LEU A 84 -18.15 5.27 15.27
N ALA A 85 -17.65 5.39 14.05
CA ALA A 85 -17.27 6.68 13.46
C ALA A 85 -18.44 7.67 13.47
N ARG A 86 -19.64 7.22 13.08
CA ARG A 86 -20.87 8.03 13.12
C ARG A 86 -21.24 8.47 14.53
N ARG A 87 -21.04 7.62 15.54
CA ARG A 87 -21.28 7.99 16.95
C ARG A 87 -20.39 9.14 17.42
N PHE A 88 -19.20 9.29 16.82
CA PHE A 88 -18.26 10.39 17.09
C PHE A 88 -18.33 11.52 16.05
N GLY A 89 -19.29 11.50 15.12
CA GLY A 89 -19.46 12.52 14.08
C GLY A 89 -18.34 12.55 13.03
N ARG A 90 -17.69 11.40 12.80
CA ARG A 90 -16.56 11.23 11.87
C ARG A 90 -16.89 10.31 10.69
N GLU A 91 -18.16 10.12 10.36
CA GLU A 91 -18.58 9.26 9.25
C GLU A 91 -18.00 9.68 7.88
N ASP A 92 -17.81 10.98 7.67
CA ASP A 92 -17.24 11.54 6.43
C ASP A 92 -15.71 11.28 6.31
N ASP A 93 -15.06 10.92 7.41
CA ASP A 93 -13.64 10.58 7.47
C ASP A 93 -13.37 9.11 7.13
N VAL A 94 -14.42 8.30 6.99
CA VAL A 94 -14.28 6.87 6.72
C VAL A 94 -14.02 6.64 5.23
N ARG A 95 -13.01 5.82 4.95
CA ARG A 95 -12.67 5.30 3.63
C ARG A 95 -12.64 3.79 3.67
N MET A 96 -13.22 3.17 2.64
CA MET A 96 -13.32 1.72 2.50
C MET A 96 -12.48 1.26 1.31
N MET A 97 -11.49 0.40 1.56
CA MET A 97 -10.75 -0.31 0.53
C MET A 97 -11.16 -1.78 0.59
N ASN A 98 -12.18 -2.15 -0.18
CA ASN A 98 -12.83 -3.45 -0.10
C ASN A 98 -12.47 -4.34 -1.31
N PHE A 99 -11.60 -5.33 -1.07
CA PHE A 99 -11.20 -6.31 -2.08
C PHE A 99 -12.15 -7.50 -2.18
N ILE A 100 -13.22 -7.58 -1.37
CA ILE A 100 -14.25 -8.62 -1.49
C ILE A 100 -14.92 -8.49 -2.86
N THR A 101 -14.90 -9.57 -3.63
CA THR A 101 -15.64 -9.66 -4.90
C THR A 101 -16.95 -10.42 -4.71
N GLY A 102 -17.03 -11.31 -3.70
CA GLY A 102 -18.25 -12.05 -3.37
C GLY A 102 -18.73 -12.95 -4.51
N GLY A 103 -17.81 -13.42 -5.36
CA GLY A 103 -18.12 -14.25 -6.52
C GLY A 103 -18.92 -13.53 -7.63
N ARG A 104 -19.02 -12.20 -7.58
CA ARG A 104 -19.74 -11.43 -8.59
C ARG A 104 -19.07 -11.55 -9.95
N SER A 105 -19.88 -11.85 -10.97
CA SER A 105 -19.43 -11.84 -12.35
C SER A 105 -19.52 -10.41 -12.91
N ARG A 106 -18.37 -9.78 -13.15
CA ARG A 106 -18.32 -8.48 -13.81
C ARG A 106 -18.99 -8.49 -15.19
N ALA A 107 -18.88 -9.61 -15.90
CA ALA A 107 -19.57 -9.78 -17.19
C ALA A 107 -21.10 -9.71 -17.02
N GLN A 108 -21.63 -10.30 -15.95
CA GLN A 108 -23.05 -10.22 -15.64
C GLN A 108 -23.47 -8.81 -15.21
N GLU A 109 -22.68 -8.14 -14.38
CA GLU A 109 -22.93 -6.74 -14.00
C GLU A 109 -22.98 -5.81 -15.22
N LEU A 110 -22.13 -6.05 -16.22
CA LEU A 110 -22.13 -5.30 -17.50
C LEU A 110 -23.38 -5.60 -18.34
N LEU A 111 -23.82 -6.86 -18.39
CA LEU A 111 -25.03 -7.25 -19.12
C LEU A 111 -26.30 -6.69 -18.46
N GLU A 112 -26.31 -6.60 -17.13
CA GLU A 112 -27.43 -6.09 -16.34
C GLU A 112 -27.45 -4.56 -16.23
N ASP A 113 -26.46 -3.84 -16.81
CA ASP A 113 -26.26 -2.39 -16.65
C ASP A 113 -26.37 -1.97 -15.17
N ASN A 114 -25.69 -2.71 -14.30
CA ASN A 114 -25.81 -2.52 -12.86
C ASN A 114 -25.27 -1.15 -12.44
N LYS A 115 -26.18 -0.25 -12.07
CA LYS A 115 -25.89 1.12 -11.57
C LYS A 115 -25.95 1.22 -10.04
N SER A 116 -25.88 0.10 -9.33
CA SER A 116 -25.83 0.10 -7.87
C SER A 116 -24.59 0.86 -7.37
N ARG A 117 -24.71 1.43 -6.18
CA ARG A 117 -23.61 2.18 -5.57
C ARG A 117 -22.43 1.25 -5.32
N GLY A 118 -21.23 1.69 -5.72
CA GLY A 118 -19.99 0.99 -5.43
C GLY A 118 -19.83 0.69 -3.94
N GLN A 119 -19.30 -0.49 -3.63
CA GLN A 119 -19.12 -1.00 -2.26
C GLN A 119 -17.70 -0.72 -1.71
N THR A 120 -16.93 0.11 -2.41
CA THR A 120 -15.56 0.50 -2.08
C THR A 120 -15.32 1.92 -2.55
N ASN A 121 -14.43 2.63 -1.86
CA ASN A 121 -13.73 3.77 -2.42
C ASN A 121 -12.60 3.27 -3.32
N THR A 122 -12.17 4.11 -4.26
CA THR A 122 -11.10 3.79 -5.20
C THR A 122 -9.75 4.35 -4.75
N VAL A 123 -8.65 3.69 -5.13
CA VAL A 123 -7.28 4.15 -4.86
C VAL A 123 -6.44 4.11 -6.13
N ASN A 124 -5.60 5.12 -6.35
CA ASN A 124 -4.60 5.10 -7.41
C ASN A 124 -3.24 4.72 -6.85
N ALA A 125 -2.80 3.49 -7.13
CA ALA A 125 -1.52 2.96 -6.66
C ALA A 125 -0.28 3.64 -7.25
N PHE A 126 -0.43 4.45 -8.30
CA PHE A 126 0.65 5.06 -9.08
C PHE A 126 0.68 6.59 -8.97
N GLY A 127 -0.32 7.22 -8.34
CA GLY A 127 -0.52 8.67 -8.39
C GLY A 127 0.46 9.50 -7.54
N ILE A 128 0.78 9.04 -6.34
CA ILE A 128 1.66 9.74 -5.36
C ILE A 128 2.99 8.97 -5.20
N ALA A 129 3.34 8.16 -6.18
CA ALA A 129 4.50 7.30 -6.10
C ALA A 129 5.75 7.96 -6.68
N GLN A 130 6.88 7.74 -6.02
CA GLN A 130 8.19 7.91 -6.66
C GLN A 130 8.38 6.84 -7.74
N GLU A 131 9.24 7.13 -8.73
CA GLU A 131 9.58 6.21 -9.81
C GLU A 131 10.02 4.86 -9.26
N THR A 132 10.91 4.89 -8.26
CA THR A 132 11.45 3.71 -7.56
C THR A 132 10.36 2.87 -6.92
N TYR A 133 9.32 3.50 -6.36
CA TYR A 133 8.19 2.80 -5.78
C TYR A 133 7.37 2.08 -6.85
N ILE A 134 7.01 2.77 -7.94
CA ILE A 134 6.25 2.17 -9.04
C ILE A 134 7.00 0.96 -9.59
N ILE A 135 8.31 1.11 -9.80
CA ILE A 135 9.19 0.04 -10.27
C ILE A 135 9.18 -1.14 -9.29
N ASN A 136 9.40 -0.90 -7.99
CA ASN A 136 9.42 -1.96 -6.98
C ASN A 136 8.06 -2.67 -6.84
N LEU A 137 6.96 -1.92 -6.95
CA LEU A 137 5.62 -2.50 -6.93
C LEU A 137 5.42 -3.42 -8.13
N MET A 138 5.78 -2.96 -9.34
CA MET A 138 5.68 -3.76 -10.56
C MET A 138 6.59 -4.99 -10.52
N ASP A 139 7.80 -4.85 -9.99
CA ASP A 139 8.76 -5.96 -9.81
C ASP A 139 8.24 -7.01 -8.83
N SER A 140 7.63 -6.59 -7.72
CA SER A 140 7.07 -7.50 -6.72
C SER A 140 5.90 -8.35 -7.22
N MET A 141 5.28 -7.95 -8.34
CA MET A 141 4.19 -8.67 -8.98
C MET A 141 4.65 -9.58 -10.12
N LEU A 142 5.96 -9.58 -10.43
CA LEU A 142 6.52 -10.53 -11.38
C LEU A 142 6.44 -11.96 -10.82
N PRO A 143 6.26 -12.96 -11.70
CA PRO A 143 6.30 -14.35 -11.27
C PRO A 143 7.70 -14.70 -10.74
N PRO A 144 7.84 -15.72 -9.87
CA PRO A 144 9.14 -16.17 -9.38
C PRO A 144 10.11 -16.46 -10.53
N ALA A 145 11.35 -16.01 -10.41
CA ALA A 145 12.39 -16.21 -11.41
C ALA A 145 12.72 -17.71 -11.55
N GLY A 146 12.06 -18.39 -12.49
CA GLY A 146 12.42 -19.73 -12.94
C GLY A 146 13.46 -19.66 -14.08
N ASN A 147 13.26 -20.45 -15.13
CA ASN A 147 14.10 -20.42 -16.33
C ASN A 147 14.04 -19.08 -17.12
N ASP A 148 13.10 -18.19 -16.79
CA ASP A 148 12.90 -16.89 -17.45
C ASP A 148 13.66 -15.72 -16.80
N ALA A 149 14.60 -16.00 -15.89
CA ALA A 149 15.31 -14.96 -15.12
C ALA A 149 15.93 -13.85 -15.99
N GLY A 150 16.55 -14.22 -17.13
CA GLY A 150 17.15 -13.25 -18.05
C GLY A 150 16.12 -12.36 -18.76
N TRP A 151 14.93 -12.89 -19.06
CA TRP A 151 13.84 -12.11 -19.63
C TRP A 151 13.21 -11.17 -18.61
N GLN A 152 13.09 -11.61 -17.35
CA GLN A 152 12.61 -10.77 -16.26
C GLN A 152 13.56 -9.60 -15.97
N GLU A 153 14.87 -9.81 -16.05
CA GLU A 153 15.84 -8.73 -15.88
C GLU A 153 15.74 -7.67 -16.98
N LYS A 154 15.62 -8.11 -18.25
CA LYS A 154 15.36 -7.19 -19.37
C LYS A 154 14.01 -6.47 -19.23
N ALA A 155 12.98 -7.16 -18.75
CA ALA A 155 11.65 -6.60 -18.52
C ALA A 155 11.66 -5.54 -17.40
N ARG A 156 12.45 -5.77 -16.33
CA ARG A 156 12.72 -4.77 -15.30
C ARG A 156 13.38 -3.53 -15.88
N ALA A 157 14.45 -3.67 -16.67
CA ALA A 157 15.14 -2.54 -17.29
C ALA A 157 14.21 -1.72 -18.21
N MET A 158 13.36 -2.40 -19.00
CA MET A 158 12.32 -1.75 -19.83
C MET A 158 11.36 -0.93 -18.97
N ILE A 159 10.81 -1.51 -17.90
CA ILE A 159 9.87 -0.81 -17.03
C ILE A 159 10.51 0.36 -16.31
N GLN A 160 11.76 0.23 -15.85
CA GLN A 160 12.50 1.33 -15.24
C GLN A 160 12.60 2.52 -16.20
N ALA A 161 13.00 2.26 -17.46
CA ALA A 161 13.08 3.31 -18.48
C ALA A 161 11.73 3.95 -18.79
N LEU A 162 10.68 3.13 -18.92
CA LEU A 162 9.33 3.59 -19.21
C LEU A 162 8.75 4.44 -18.06
N VAL A 163 8.78 3.92 -16.84
CA VAL A 163 8.18 4.56 -15.66
C VAL A 163 8.85 5.90 -15.38
N PHE A 164 10.19 5.97 -15.43
CA PHE A 164 10.91 7.22 -15.19
C PHE A 164 10.46 8.32 -16.17
N SER A 165 10.40 7.98 -17.45
CA SER A 165 10.01 8.91 -18.51
C SER A 165 8.54 9.33 -18.42
N LEU A 166 7.66 8.40 -18.05
CA LEU A 166 6.24 8.69 -17.85
C LEU A 166 5.99 9.56 -16.63
N VAL A 167 6.70 9.35 -15.52
CA VAL A 167 6.58 10.23 -14.35
C VAL A 167 7.05 11.64 -14.70
N TYR A 168 8.18 11.79 -15.39
CA TYR A 168 8.63 13.09 -15.90
C TYR A 168 7.57 13.77 -16.78
N LYS A 169 7.00 13.04 -17.75
CA LYS A 169 5.89 13.51 -18.59
C LYS A 169 4.71 13.97 -17.76
N CYS A 170 4.25 13.13 -16.83
CA CYS A 170 3.09 13.42 -16.00
C CYS A 170 3.29 14.68 -15.16
N ARG A 171 4.47 14.85 -14.56
CA ARG A 171 4.83 16.05 -13.79
C ARG A 171 4.88 17.30 -14.68
N ARG A 172 5.47 17.22 -15.86
CA ARG A 172 5.55 18.33 -16.82
C ARG A 172 4.18 18.77 -17.32
N GLU A 173 3.28 17.81 -17.57
CA GLU A 173 1.93 18.06 -18.10
C GLU A 173 0.90 18.35 -16.98
N GLY A 174 1.27 18.23 -15.70
CA GLY A 174 0.35 18.37 -14.57
C GLY A 174 -0.71 17.26 -14.47
N THR A 175 -0.43 16.10 -15.07
CA THR A 175 -1.33 14.93 -15.06
C THR A 175 -0.95 13.94 -13.97
N VAL A 176 -1.91 13.13 -13.53
CA VAL A 176 -1.69 12.08 -12.52
C VAL A 176 -1.21 10.80 -13.21
N MET A 177 -0.12 10.22 -12.71
CA MET A 177 0.36 8.92 -13.15
C MET A 177 -0.64 7.84 -12.75
N SER A 178 -0.95 6.92 -13.66
CA SER A 178 -1.94 5.86 -13.45
C SER A 178 -1.52 4.56 -14.10
N GLN A 179 -2.16 3.47 -13.69
CA GLN A 179 -2.02 2.17 -14.35
C GLN A 179 -2.34 2.27 -15.85
N ARG A 180 -3.38 3.04 -16.21
CA ARG A 180 -3.79 3.25 -17.61
C ARG A 180 -2.70 3.94 -18.41
N THR A 181 -2.02 4.92 -17.82
CA THR A 181 -0.88 5.62 -18.44
C THR A 181 0.23 4.62 -18.77
N ILE A 182 0.60 3.75 -17.82
CA ILE A 182 1.62 2.71 -18.03
C ILE A 182 1.16 1.76 -19.14
N GLN A 183 -0.04 1.20 -19.04
CA GLN A 183 -0.55 0.21 -19.99
C GLN A 183 -0.61 0.75 -21.43
N ALA A 184 -1.03 2.00 -21.61
CA ALA A 184 -1.08 2.64 -22.92
C ALA A 184 0.30 2.80 -23.57
N HIS A 185 1.37 2.85 -22.76
CA HIS A 185 2.74 3.05 -23.24
C HIS A 185 3.60 1.78 -23.19
N LEU A 186 3.07 0.64 -22.74
CA LEU A 186 3.79 -0.64 -22.77
C LEU A 186 4.16 -1.14 -24.19
N PRO A 187 3.30 -1.01 -25.22
CA PRO A 187 3.64 -1.48 -26.56
C PRO A 187 4.88 -0.77 -27.11
N LEU A 188 5.77 -1.49 -27.83
CA LEU A 188 7.00 -0.92 -28.39
C LEU A 188 6.74 0.36 -29.20
N ARG A 189 5.67 0.37 -29.99
CA ARG A 189 5.24 1.53 -30.78
C ARG A 189 4.95 2.76 -29.92
N ALA A 190 4.37 2.56 -28.75
CA ALA A 190 4.06 3.65 -27.83
C ALA A 190 5.32 4.16 -27.11
N ILE A 191 6.25 3.27 -26.76
CA ILE A 191 7.57 3.64 -26.22
C ILE A 191 8.38 4.45 -27.24
N ALA A 192 8.42 4.01 -28.50
CA ALA A 192 9.09 4.72 -29.59
C ALA A 192 8.50 6.13 -29.78
N LYS A 193 7.15 6.25 -29.79
CA LYS A 193 6.47 7.55 -29.83
C LYS A 193 6.79 8.44 -28.63
N LEU A 194 6.88 7.85 -27.42
CA LEU A 194 7.28 8.58 -26.23
C LEU A 194 8.72 9.10 -26.35
N TYR A 195 9.63 8.29 -26.91
CA TYR A 195 11.00 8.71 -27.18
C TYR A 195 11.03 9.87 -28.19
N ILE A 196 10.33 9.75 -29.33
CA ILE A 196 10.23 10.84 -30.32
C ILE A 196 9.68 12.11 -29.66
N GLN A 197 8.59 12.00 -28.91
CA GLN A 197 8.00 13.11 -28.16
C GLN A 197 9.03 13.77 -27.23
N SER A 198 9.84 12.97 -26.51
CA SER A 198 10.85 13.50 -25.60
C SER A 198 11.97 14.26 -26.33
N VAL A 199 12.35 13.83 -27.54
CA VAL A 199 13.29 14.55 -28.41
C VAL A 199 12.67 15.86 -28.90
N GLU A 200 11.47 15.80 -29.50
CA GLU A 200 10.79 16.95 -30.12
C GLU A 200 10.48 18.05 -29.10
N GLN A 201 10.03 17.65 -27.90
CA GLN A 201 9.68 18.57 -26.83
C GLN A 201 10.86 18.95 -25.95
N GLN A 202 12.08 18.53 -26.33
CA GLN A 202 13.34 18.84 -25.63
C GLN A 202 13.24 18.56 -24.14
N TRP A 203 12.88 17.33 -23.78
CA TRP A 203 12.87 16.89 -22.38
C TRP A 203 14.28 16.93 -21.80
N HIS A 204 14.38 16.94 -20.48
CA HIS A 204 15.67 16.82 -19.81
C HIS A 204 16.39 15.52 -20.23
N GLU A 205 17.70 15.57 -20.41
CA GLU A 205 18.49 14.42 -20.90
C GLU A 205 18.29 13.18 -20.03
N ASP A 206 18.28 13.33 -18.70
CA ASP A 206 18.04 12.24 -17.76
C ASP A 206 16.68 11.55 -17.95
N ALA A 207 15.66 12.25 -18.44
CA ALA A 207 14.35 11.67 -18.73
C ALA A 207 14.29 10.98 -20.09
N GLN A 208 15.16 11.37 -21.01
CA GLN A 208 15.23 10.82 -22.37
C GLN A 208 16.15 9.60 -22.47
N LEU A 209 17.29 9.66 -21.77
CA LEU A 209 18.38 8.69 -21.86
C LEU A 209 17.94 7.25 -21.54
N PRO A 210 17.08 6.98 -20.54
CA PRO A 210 16.60 5.63 -20.27
C PRO A 210 15.85 5.01 -21.45
N LEU A 211 14.98 5.78 -22.12
CA LEU A 211 14.26 5.31 -23.33
C LEU A 211 15.22 5.03 -24.47
N LYS A 212 16.16 5.94 -24.71
CA LYS A 212 17.18 5.80 -25.76
C LYS A 212 18.01 4.54 -25.54
N ASN A 213 18.47 4.31 -24.31
CA ASN A 213 19.27 3.14 -23.96
C ASN A 213 18.46 1.86 -24.13
N TYR A 214 17.22 1.83 -23.64
CA TYR A 214 16.35 0.67 -23.82
C TYR A 214 16.17 0.31 -25.31
N LEU A 215 15.73 1.28 -26.13
CA LEU A 215 15.52 1.09 -27.57
C LEU A 215 16.81 0.69 -28.29
N GLY A 216 17.96 1.29 -27.92
CA GLY A 216 19.26 0.96 -28.51
C GLY A 216 19.80 -0.42 -28.12
N THR A 217 19.36 -0.99 -27.00
CA THR A 217 19.74 -2.36 -26.58
C THR A 217 18.86 -3.45 -27.18
N LEU A 218 17.72 -3.09 -27.79
CA LEU A 218 16.79 -4.04 -28.37
C LEU A 218 17.36 -4.58 -29.69
N SER A 219 17.55 -5.90 -29.77
CA SER A 219 18.23 -6.50 -30.92
C SER A 219 17.41 -6.34 -32.21
N GLY A 220 18.03 -5.77 -33.23
CA GLY A 220 17.38 -5.47 -34.51
C GLY A 220 16.54 -4.18 -34.50
N PHE A 221 16.59 -3.37 -33.44
CA PHE A 221 15.98 -2.05 -33.41
C PHE A 221 17.01 -0.98 -33.80
N ASP A 222 16.75 -0.27 -34.89
CA ASP A 222 17.55 0.87 -35.33
C ASP A 222 16.92 2.18 -34.86
N LEU A 223 17.60 2.89 -33.96
CA LEU A 223 17.16 4.18 -33.43
C LEU A 223 17.00 5.25 -34.53
N ALA A 224 17.74 5.15 -35.64
CA ALA A 224 17.59 6.08 -36.76
C ALA A 224 16.25 5.93 -37.49
N LYS A 225 15.58 4.79 -37.33
CA LYS A 225 14.30 4.43 -37.96
C LYS A 225 13.15 4.39 -36.97
N VAL A 226 13.30 5.06 -35.82
CA VAL A 226 12.32 5.05 -34.74
C VAL A 226 10.96 5.64 -35.16
N ASP A 227 10.92 6.47 -36.19
CA ASP A 227 9.72 7.09 -36.77
C ASP A 227 9.02 6.22 -37.83
N SER A 228 9.63 5.10 -38.23
CA SER A 228 9.22 4.26 -39.36
C SER A 228 8.92 2.80 -38.93
N PRO A 229 7.77 2.53 -38.27
CA PRO A 229 7.46 1.23 -37.67
C PRO A 229 7.43 0.03 -38.62
N GLU A 230 7.19 0.26 -39.90
CA GLU A 230 7.21 -0.72 -40.97
C GLU A 230 8.61 -1.26 -41.29
N GLU A 231 9.66 -0.50 -40.94
CA GLU A 231 11.05 -0.90 -41.16
C GLU A 231 11.69 -1.63 -39.97
N TRP A 232 10.96 -1.77 -38.86
CA TRP A 232 11.48 -2.43 -37.67
C TRP A 232 11.61 -3.93 -37.89
N ALA A 233 12.75 -4.49 -37.45
CA ALA A 233 12.95 -5.93 -37.53
C ALA A 233 11.91 -6.68 -36.69
N THR A 234 11.37 -7.78 -37.24
CA THR A 234 10.45 -8.66 -36.51
C THR A 234 11.06 -9.17 -35.20
N THR A 235 12.37 -9.38 -35.17
CA THR A 235 13.10 -9.79 -33.96
C THR A 235 12.95 -8.80 -32.81
N ALA A 236 12.92 -7.49 -33.08
CA ALA A 236 12.74 -6.47 -32.05
C ALA A 236 11.31 -6.51 -31.49
N LEU A 237 10.32 -6.70 -32.36
CA LEU A 237 8.91 -6.84 -31.98
C LEU A 237 8.70 -8.09 -31.12
N ASP A 238 9.27 -9.22 -31.51
CA ASP A 238 9.17 -10.49 -30.77
C ASP A 238 9.83 -10.39 -29.40
N GLN A 239 11.06 -9.84 -29.34
CA GLN A 239 11.76 -9.63 -28.07
C GLN A 239 10.96 -8.73 -27.11
N HIS A 240 10.46 -7.60 -27.60
CA HIS A 240 9.62 -6.71 -26.80
C HIS A 240 8.33 -7.41 -26.35
N GLY A 241 7.74 -8.25 -27.20
CA GLY A 241 6.59 -9.08 -26.87
C GLY A 241 6.83 -9.97 -25.65
N PHE A 242 7.98 -10.65 -25.58
CA PHE A 242 8.36 -11.48 -24.41
C PHE A 242 8.53 -10.66 -23.12
N LEU A 243 8.97 -9.39 -23.22
CA LEU A 243 9.10 -8.51 -22.05
C LEU A 243 7.74 -8.07 -21.51
N ILE A 244 6.81 -7.67 -22.39
CA ILE A 244 5.45 -7.30 -21.98
C ILE A 244 4.74 -8.48 -21.31
N GLN A 245 4.94 -9.70 -21.82
CA GLN A 245 4.29 -10.90 -21.29
C GLN A 245 4.53 -11.10 -19.79
N GLN A 246 5.69 -10.67 -19.26
CA GLN A 246 6.02 -10.75 -17.84
C GLN A 246 5.05 -9.94 -16.95
N PHE A 247 4.44 -8.88 -17.49
CA PHE A 247 3.53 -7.99 -16.76
C PHE A 247 2.04 -8.32 -16.96
N THR A 248 1.71 -9.34 -17.75
CA THR A 248 0.30 -9.70 -18.06
C THR A 248 -0.52 -9.99 -16.82
N ARG A 249 0.04 -10.73 -15.85
CA ARG A 249 -0.63 -11.06 -14.59
C ARG A 249 -0.96 -9.81 -13.76
N MET A 250 -0.02 -8.86 -13.70
CA MET A 250 -0.22 -7.59 -13.01
C MET A 250 -1.34 -6.79 -13.65
N LEU A 251 -1.32 -6.65 -14.99
CA LEU A 251 -2.36 -5.94 -15.72
C LEU A 251 -3.74 -6.56 -15.54
N ALA A 252 -3.85 -7.89 -15.55
CA ALA A 252 -5.10 -8.60 -15.30
C ALA A 252 -5.63 -8.35 -13.87
N LEU A 253 -4.74 -8.38 -12.87
CA LEU A 253 -5.11 -8.13 -11.48
C LEU A 253 -5.71 -6.73 -11.27
N PHE A 254 -5.07 -5.70 -11.84
CA PHE A 254 -5.56 -4.32 -11.72
C PHE A 254 -6.80 -4.04 -12.56
N ASN A 255 -6.86 -4.55 -13.80
CA ASN A 255 -7.97 -4.22 -14.72
C ASN A 255 -9.21 -5.06 -14.47
N ASP A 256 -9.03 -6.37 -14.29
CA ASP A 256 -10.10 -7.34 -14.35
C ASP A 256 -10.57 -7.69 -12.94
N THR A 257 -9.66 -8.17 -12.08
CA THR A 257 -9.99 -8.69 -10.74
C THR A 257 -10.35 -7.59 -9.75
N TYR A 258 -9.55 -6.51 -9.67
CA TYR A 258 -9.72 -5.45 -8.67
C TYR A 258 -9.92 -4.06 -9.30
N GLY A 259 -10.43 -4.01 -10.53
CA GLY A 259 -10.69 -2.75 -11.23
C GLY A 259 -11.79 -1.88 -10.58
N HIS A 260 -12.55 -2.41 -9.61
CA HIS A 260 -13.48 -1.64 -8.77
C HIS A 260 -12.78 -0.92 -7.61
N VAL A 261 -11.61 -1.41 -7.17
CA VAL A 261 -10.79 -0.79 -6.10
C VAL A 261 -9.75 0.12 -6.70
N PHE A 262 -9.07 -0.31 -7.75
CA PHE A 262 -8.02 0.48 -8.37
C PHE A 262 -8.59 1.45 -9.40
N ALA A 263 -8.48 2.74 -9.10
CA ALA A 263 -8.87 3.79 -10.02
C ALA A 263 -8.01 3.74 -11.28
N ARG A 264 -8.63 4.04 -12.43
CA ARG A 264 -7.91 4.18 -13.71
C ARG A 264 -7.19 5.52 -13.82
N ASP A 265 -7.51 6.48 -12.95
CA ASP A 265 -7.02 7.85 -12.91
C ASP A 265 -6.83 8.31 -11.45
N ALA A 266 -7.58 9.30 -10.95
CA ALA A 266 -7.51 9.72 -9.56
C ALA A 266 -8.38 8.80 -8.69
N GLY A 267 -7.88 8.43 -7.51
CA GLY A 267 -8.65 7.65 -6.54
C GLY A 267 -9.33 8.53 -5.49
N ASP A 268 -10.39 8.01 -4.88
CA ASP A 268 -11.06 8.62 -3.71
C ASP A 268 -10.20 8.59 -2.44
N ILE A 269 -9.29 7.62 -2.34
CA ILE A 269 -8.39 7.42 -1.21
C ILE A 269 -7.01 8.00 -1.55
N ASP A 270 -6.62 9.01 -0.79
CA ASP A 270 -5.22 9.43 -0.66
C ASP A 270 -4.68 8.88 0.67
N LEU A 271 -3.75 7.92 0.59
CA LEU A 271 -3.17 7.32 1.80
C LEU A 271 -2.34 8.32 2.62
N LYS A 272 -1.84 9.40 2.00
CA LYS A 272 -1.16 10.49 2.70
C LYS A 272 -2.16 11.31 3.51
N ASP A 273 -3.32 11.63 2.92
CA ASP A 273 -4.44 12.25 3.66
C ASP A 273 -4.87 11.38 4.84
N VAL A 274 -4.92 10.06 4.65
CA VAL A 274 -5.31 9.14 5.73
C VAL A 274 -4.40 9.27 6.96
N VAL A 275 -3.08 9.24 6.76
CA VAL A 275 -2.13 9.25 7.87
C VAL A 275 -1.84 10.65 8.43
N HIS A 276 -1.92 11.70 7.61
CA HIS A 276 -1.59 13.08 8.05
C HIS A 276 -2.78 13.85 8.60
N ASN A 277 -4.00 13.52 8.16
CA ASN A 277 -5.23 14.19 8.58
C ASN A 277 -6.15 13.28 9.41
N ASP A 278 -5.58 12.24 10.02
CA ASP A 278 -6.27 11.37 10.97
C ASP A 278 -7.58 10.75 10.41
N ARG A 279 -7.62 10.37 9.13
CA ARG A 279 -8.80 9.68 8.55
C ARG A 279 -8.89 8.24 9.04
N ILE A 280 -10.03 7.62 8.79
CA ILE A 280 -10.32 6.23 9.16
C ILE A 280 -10.32 5.40 7.88
N LEU A 281 -9.35 4.51 7.71
CA LEU A 281 -9.28 3.60 6.57
C LEU A 281 -9.58 2.17 7.03
N VAL A 282 -10.55 1.53 6.39
CA VAL A 282 -10.85 0.11 6.57
C VAL A 282 -10.44 -0.63 5.30
N VAL A 283 -9.56 -1.63 5.45
CA VAL A 283 -9.05 -2.47 4.35
C VAL A 283 -9.57 -3.88 4.56
N LEU A 284 -10.34 -4.41 3.62
CA LEU A 284 -10.89 -5.77 3.67
C LEU A 284 -10.18 -6.64 2.65
N ILE A 285 -9.39 -7.61 3.10
CA ILE A 285 -8.66 -8.55 2.25
C ILE A 285 -9.31 -9.93 2.42
N PRO A 286 -10.03 -10.45 1.40
CA PRO A 286 -10.81 -11.67 1.52
C PRO A 286 -9.92 -12.92 1.43
N ALA A 287 -9.03 -13.14 2.41
CA ALA A 287 -8.03 -14.20 2.34
C ALA A 287 -8.60 -15.63 2.30
N LEU A 288 -9.91 -15.80 2.52
CA LEU A 288 -10.64 -17.06 2.32
C LEU A 288 -11.21 -17.23 0.90
N GLU A 289 -11.45 -16.13 0.17
CA GLU A 289 -11.96 -16.18 -1.22
C GLU A 289 -10.84 -16.39 -2.24
N ILE A 290 -9.63 -15.93 -1.91
CA ILE A 290 -8.49 -15.86 -2.84
C ILE A 290 -7.30 -16.71 -2.37
N SER A 291 -6.35 -16.94 -3.27
CA SER A 291 -5.12 -17.66 -2.93
C SER A 291 -4.26 -16.87 -1.94
N SER A 292 -3.46 -17.57 -1.13
CA SER A 292 -2.52 -16.95 -0.18
C SER A 292 -1.53 -15.99 -0.87
N THR A 293 -1.04 -16.37 -2.05
CA THR A 293 -0.15 -15.52 -2.87
C THR A 293 -0.83 -14.22 -3.27
N GLU A 294 -2.11 -14.26 -3.61
CA GLU A 294 -2.89 -13.09 -4.01
C GLU A 294 -3.19 -12.19 -2.81
N ALA A 295 -3.60 -12.75 -1.67
CA ALA A 295 -3.79 -12.02 -0.42
C ALA A 295 -2.50 -11.29 0.02
N ALA A 296 -1.35 -11.97 -0.05
CA ALA A 296 -0.05 -11.36 0.22
C ALA A 296 0.33 -10.27 -0.78
N THR A 297 -0.10 -10.38 -2.05
CA THR A 297 0.14 -9.35 -3.08
C THR A 297 -0.67 -8.09 -2.78
N LEU A 298 -1.96 -8.23 -2.43
CA LEU A 298 -2.79 -7.11 -1.99
C LEU A 298 -2.24 -6.46 -0.72
N GLY A 299 -1.84 -7.29 0.26
CA GLY A 299 -1.17 -6.85 1.47
C GLY A 299 0.07 -6.01 1.19
N ARG A 300 0.94 -6.51 0.30
CA ARG A 300 2.17 -5.83 -0.12
C ARG A 300 1.88 -4.50 -0.77
N LEU A 301 0.86 -4.43 -1.63
CA LEU A 301 0.53 -3.23 -2.36
C LEU A 301 0.22 -2.08 -1.41
N TYR A 302 -0.74 -2.23 -0.49
CA TYR A 302 -1.14 -1.09 0.35
C TYR A 302 -0.10 -0.80 1.46
N VAL A 303 0.52 -1.84 2.04
CA VAL A 303 1.59 -1.68 3.05
C VAL A 303 2.78 -0.94 2.45
N SER A 304 3.16 -1.24 1.21
CA SER A 304 4.29 -0.57 0.56
C SER A 304 3.99 0.90 0.25
N GLN A 305 2.74 1.25 -0.12
CA GLN A 305 2.35 2.65 -0.33
C GLN A 305 2.46 3.44 0.98
N LEU A 306 1.92 2.89 2.06
CA LEU A 306 2.06 3.50 3.40
C LEU A 306 3.53 3.60 3.81
N ALA A 307 4.33 2.55 3.57
CA ALA A 307 5.75 2.57 3.87
C ALA A 307 6.49 3.71 3.17
N MET A 308 6.19 3.95 1.89
CA MET A 308 6.78 5.04 1.11
C MET A 308 6.40 6.41 1.68
N ILE A 309 5.12 6.61 2.01
CA ILE A 309 4.63 7.87 2.59
C ILE A 309 5.35 8.14 3.92
N LEU A 310 5.37 7.14 4.80
CA LEU A 310 5.99 7.25 6.12
C LEU A 310 7.53 7.43 6.03
N SER A 311 8.17 6.82 5.03
CA SER A 311 9.60 7.01 4.77
C SER A 311 9.93 8.46 4.39
N GLN A 312 9.07 9.13 3.61
CA GLN A 312 9.22 10.55 3.30
C GLN A 312 9.03 11.43 4.55
N ASP A 313 8.15 11.02 5.46
CA ASP A 313 7.90 11.74 6.71
C ASP A 313 9.06 11.69 7.70
N LEU A 314 9.93 10.67 7.60
CA LEU A 314 11.18 10.59 8.37
C LEU A 314 12.15 11.74 8.02
N GLY A 315 11.95 12.41 6.89
CA GLY A 315 12.73 13.56 6.45
C GLY A 315 13.87 13.17 5.51
N GLU A 316 14.08 14.01 4.49
CA GLU A 316 15.11 13.83 3.45
C GLU A 316 16.26 14.85 3.54
N LYS A 317 16.00 16.02 4.16
CA LYS A 317 16.92 17.17 4.18
C LYS A 317 17.65 17.25 5.51
N LEU A 318 18.98 17.35 5.44
CA LEU A 318 19.83 17.59 6.60
C LEU A 318 20.08 19.09 6.83
N GLU A 319 20.03 19.89 5.77
CA GLU A 319 20.28 21.33 5.81
C GLU A 319 18.97 22.11 5.62
N GLY A 320 18.81 23.17 6.42
CA GLY A 320 17.62 24.02 6.41
C GLY A 320 17.22 24.43 7.82
N LYS A 321 16.13 25.19 7.94
CA LYS A 321 15.60 25.53 9.25
C LYS A 321 14.94 24.30 9.87
N PRO A 322 15.03 24.09 11.19
CA PRO A 322 14.37 22.97 11.87
C PRO A 322 12.88 22.82 11.57
N GLU A 323 12.16 23.92 11.36
CA GLU A 323 10.74 23.94 10.99
C GLU A 323 10.45 23.33 9.61
N ASP A 324 11.40 23.44 8.68
CA ASP A 324 11.26 22.95 7.30
C ASP A 324 11.76 21.51 7.14
N ILE A 325 12.76 21.11 7.94
CA ILE A 325 13.42 19.79 7.83
C ILE A 325 12.85 18.74 8.78
N LEU A 326 12.32 19.12 9.94
CA LEU A 326 11.79 18.17 10.94
C LEU A 326 10.33 17.80 10.65
N VAL A 327 10.08 17.25 9.45
CA VAL A 327 8.75 16.79 9.01
C VAL A 327 8.13 15.83 10.01
N ILE A 328 8.92 14.95 10.64
CA ILE A 328 8.51 14.05 11.73
C ILE A 328 7.71 14.80 12.81
N ARG A 329 8.14 16.01 13.20
CA ARG A 329 7.49 16.77 14.27
C ARG A 329 6.15 17.37 13.84
N LYS A 330 5.92 17.54 12.55
CA LYS A 330 4.70 18.16 12.02
C LYS A 330 3.47 17.29 12.25
N TYR A 331 3.61 15.97 12.08
CA TYR A 331 2.49 15.02 12.17
C TYR A 331 2.45 14.25 13.50
N LYS A 332 3.48 14.39 14.34
CA LYS A 332 3.52 13.75 15.65
C LYS A 332 2.57 14.45 16.62
N ASP A 333 1.64 13.68 17.16
CA ASP A 333 0.66 14.15 18.13
C ASP A 333 0.87 13.49 19.52
N ARG A 334 0.09 13.92 20.51
CA ARG A 334 0.01 13.38 21.86
C ARG A 334 -0.44 11.92 21.91
N PHE A 335 -1.26 11.50 20.95
CA PHE A 335 -1.78 10.14 20.82
C PHE A 335 -1.23 9.48 19.55
N PRO A 336 -0.98 8.16 19.56
CA PRO A 336 -0.41 7.49 18.40
C PRO A 336 -1.47 7.27 17.33
N PHE A 337 -1.06 7.28 16.06
CA PHE A 337 -1.90 6.77 14.98
C PHE A 337 -1.95 5.25 15.06
N LEU A 338 -3.14 4.66 15.15
CA LEU A 338 -3.31 3.21 15.32
C LEU A 338 -3.47 2.52 13.97
N TRP A 339 -2.63 1.52 13.70
CA TRP A 339 -2.75 0.66 12.53
C TRP A 339 -2.92 -0.78 12.98
N ILE A 340 -4.17 -1.26 12.91
CA ILE A 340 -4.60 -2.60 13.29
C ILE A 340 -4.50 -3.52 12.07
N CYS A 341 -3.76 -4.61 12.22
CA CYS A 341 -3.66 -5.70 11.26
C CYS A 341 -4.28 -6.96 11.86
N ASP A 342 -5.60 -7.16 11.69
CA ASP A 342 -6.28 -8.39 12.10
C ASP A 342 -6.04 -9.51 11.08
N GLU A 343 -5.84 -10.72 11.59
CA GLU A 343 -5.39 -11.91 10.85
C GLU A 343 -4.16 -11.63 9.97
N VAL A 344 -3.18 -10.88 10.50
CA VAL A 344 -1.99 -10.47 9.75
C VAL A 344 -1.26 -11.65 9.09
N GLY A 345 -1.29 -12.85 9.70
CA GLY A 345 -0.68 -14.06 9.13
C GLY A 345 -1.26 -14.48 7.77
N ALA A 346 -2.41 -13.97 7.36
CA ALA A 346 -3.02 -14.25 6.06
C ALA A 346 -2.49 -13.37 4.91
N TYR A 347 -1.98 -12.18 5.21
CA TYR A 347 -1.50 -11.20 4.22
C TYR A 347 -0.17 -10.55 4.61
N TYR A 348 0.57 -11.15 5.55
CA TYR A 348 1.83 -10.62 6.05
C TYR A 348 2.82 -10.37 4.91
N THR A 349 3.61 -9.30 5.05
CA THR A 349 4.71 -8.99 4.14
C THR A 349 5.93 -8.55 4.92
N GLU A 350 7.12 -8.81 4.36
CA GLU A 350 8.38 -8.37 4.98
C GLU A 350 8.42 -6.86 5.22
N LYS A 351 7.75 -6.08 4.35
CA LYS A 351 7.66 -4.63 4.44
C LYS A 351 6.94 -4.16 5.70
N LEU A 352 5.95 -4.92 6.17
CA LEU A 352 5.26 -4.64 7.43
C LEU A 352 6.22 -4.77 8.62
N GLY A 353 7.10 -5.77 8.60
CA GLY A 353 8.11 -5.95 9.64
C GLY A 353 9.20 -4.89 9.62
N GLU A 354 9.66 -4.48 8.43
CA GLU A 354 10.57 -3.34 8.29
C GLU A 354 9.94 -2.06 8.87
N LEU A 355 8.66 -1.82 8.59
CA LEU A 355 7.94 -0.66 9.11
C LEU A 355 7.88 -0.64 10.63
N ALA A 356 7.63 -1.79 11.27
CA ALA A 356 7.59 -1.89 12.72
C ALA A 356 8.87 -1.41 13.42
N THR A 357 10.01 -1.44 12.73
CA THR A 357 11.26 -0.93 13.32
C THR A 357 11.41 0.60 13.21
N GLN A 358 10.68 1.26 12.29
CA GLN A 358 10.92 2.66 11.93
C GLN A 358 9.80 3.62 12.37
N VAL A 359 8.55 3.16 12.35
CA VAL A 359 7.37 4.03 12.51
C VAL A 359 7.10 4.47 13.95
N ARG A 360 7.82 3.90 14.93
CA ARG A 360 7.80 4.36 16.33
C ARG A 360 8.12 5.85 16.46
N SER A 361 9.13 6.32 15.72
CA SER A 361 9.58 7.72 15.76
C SER A 361 8.51 8.71 15.28
N LEU A 362 7.67 8.24 14.34
CA LEU A 362 6.54 8.95 13.74
C LEU A 362 5.27 8.92 14.62
N GLY A 363 5.28 8.19 15.73
CA GLY A 363 4.13 8.09 16.63
C GLY A 363 3.07 7.10 16.16
N PHE A 364 3.44 6.03 15.46
CA PHE A 364 2.50 4.97 15.07
C PHE A 364 2.49 3.82 16.08
N CYS A 365 1.31 3.25 16.28
CA CYS A 365 1.10 1.99 16.99
C CYS A 365 0.64 0.94 15.98
N LEU A 366 1.52 0.02 15.58
CA LEU A 366 1.12 -1.19 14.86
C LEU A 366 0.54 -2.19 15.86
N LEU A 367 -0.65 -2.71 15.58
CA LEU A 367 -1.27 -3.79 16.34
C LEU A 367 -1.41 -5.00 15.41
N LEU A 368 -0.57 -6.00 15.62
CA LEU A 368 -0.56 -7.23 14.84
C LEU A 368 -1.40 -8.29 15.56
N ALA A 369 -2.51 -8.70 14.96
CA ALA A 369 -3.43 -9.68 15.52
C ALA A 369 -3.42 -10.98 14.71
N SER A 370 -3.27 -12.12 15.36
CA SER A 370 -3.28 -13.45 14.73
C SER A 370 -3.99 -14.48 15.63
N GLN A 371 -4.43 -15.59 15.06
CA GLN A 371 -5.01 -16.70 15.84
C GLN A 371 -3.97 -17.37 16.74
N GLU A 372 -2.80 -17.64 16.16
CA GLU A 372 -1.72 -18.36 16.81
C GLU A 372 -0.36 -17.83 16.35
N ALA A 373 0.64 -17.98 17.23
CA ALA A 373 2.01 -17.58 16.95
C ALA A 373 2.62 -18.39 15.79
N GLN A 374 2.24 -19.66 15.66
CA GLN A 374 2.76 -20.54 14.61
C GLN A 374 2.37 -20.06 13.22
N ARG A 375 1.12 -19.61 13.01
CA ARG A 375 0.66 -19.06 11.73
C ARG A 375 1.43 -17.81 11.35
N LEU A 376 1.71 -16.93 12.32
CA LEU A 376 2.54 -15.76 12.09
C LEU A 376 3.99 -16.16 11.76
N LYS A 377 4.55 -17.14 12.48
CA LYS A 377 5.89 -17.70 12.22
C LYS A 377 5.99 -18.33 10.83
N SER A 378 4.97 -19.03 10.36
CA SER A 378 4.92 -19.57 9.01
C SER A 378 4.93 -18.49 7.94
N ALA A 379 4.32 -17.32 8.21
CA ALA A 379 4.25 -16.22 7.26
C ALA A 379 5.50 -15.31 7.30
N ALA A 380 6.03 -15.04 8.49
CA ALA A 380 7.12 -14.08 8.72
C ALA A 380 8.49 -14.71 8.98
N GLY A 381 8.56 -16.04 9.12
CA GLY A 381 9.78 -16.76 9.46
C GLY A 381 10.29 -16.41 10.86
N ASP A 382 11.62 -16.44 11.05
CA ASP A 382 12.24 -16.09 12.33
C ASP A 382 12.19 -14.59 12.64
N LYS A 383 11.80 -13.75 11.68
CA LYS A 383 11.61 -12.30 11.89
C LYS A 383 10.49 -11.98 12.87
N VAL A 384 9.60 -12.94 13.18
CA VAL A 384 8.56 -12.78 14.22
C VAL A 384 9.13 -12.37 15.58
N TRP A 385 10.33 -12.84 15.91
CA TRP A 385 10.97 -12.54 17.19
C TRP A 385 11.57 -11.13 17.26
N THR A 386 11.59 -10.43 16.13
CA THR A 386 12.11 -9.05 15.99
C THR A 386 11.01 -8.03 15.66
N LEU A 387 9.75 -8.48 15.55
CA LEU A 387 8.57 -7.63 15.30
C LEU A 387 8.13 -6.87 16.55
#